data_AF-A0A7J8JG71-F1
#
_entry.id   AF-A0A7J8JG71-F1
#
_cell.length_a   1.000
_cell.length_b   1.000
_cell.length_c   1.000
_cell.angle_alpha   90.00
_cell.angle_beta   90.00
_cell.angle_gamma   90.00
#
_symmetry.space_group_name_H-M   'P 1'
#
loop_
_entity.id
_entity.type
_entity.pdbx_description
1 polymer ?
#
loop_
_entity_poly.entity_id
_entity_poly.type
_entity_poly.pdbx_seq_one_letter_code
_entity_poly.pdbx_strand_id
1 'polypeptide(L)'
;MSPSVFLRTIEEGNNTYKDMWKDKDESWNFLQDYDPELIKEEKRKELESEIRLQVDELMRQELKNLKLAVNREKELLAKTGKKKGGKKAKKKKKGKKGKKGKDKDLTADRTIESLYKELVEEGLLIQALKVNLSDYIGEYSYLGTTLRHLSIEPMPSLLDVRQLIALYGVLPLGSAAVHEHAPLVKSLLLAGPSGVGKKMLVHAICTETGANLFNLSAENIAGKYPGKSGLQMMLHVVLKVARQLQPSVVWIGDTEKTFYKKVPSAERTMEPKRLKKQLPKILKLLKPNDRILIVGTTRRPFDAELQSFCRVYQKIILVPRPDYASRYVLWKQIIQRHGGVVTNALNVSCLAKVTDGFTQGHIVEVVRGVLTERRVRQQTHRPLVALEFIPALSSMSPVYREEEETFKDWYAKTPMGKKRALALMGGNAGKEKDKGKKKGKEGKKEKKRK
;
A
#
# COMPACT_ATOMS: atom_id res chain seq x y z
N MET A 1 -1.20 66.14 -35.40
CA MET A 1 -1.07 64.67 -35.36
C MET A 1 -2.11 64.11 -36.31
N SER A 2 -1.68 63.35 -37.32
CA SER A 2 -2.61 62.66 -38.22
C SER A 2 -3.46 61.65 -37.43
N PRO A 3 -4.79 61.59 -37.64
CA PRO A 3 -5.63 60.62 -36.95
C PRO A 3 -5.20 59.19 -37.31
N SER A 4 -5.22 58.28 -36.34
CA SER A 4 -4.72 56.92 -36.50
C SER A 4 -5.49 56.19 -37.61
N VAL A 5 -4.76 55.50 -38.49
CA VAL A 5 -5.35 54.74 -39.61
C VAL A 5 -6.35 53.68 -39.14
N PHE A 6 -6.17 53.19 -37.91
CA PHE A 6 -7.00 52.15 -37.30
C PHE A 6 -8.33 52.64 -36.70
N LEU A 7 -8.51 53.96 -36.52
CA LEU A 7 -9.75 54.49 -35.93
C LEU A 7 -10.96 54.16 -36.81
N ARG A 8 -10.81 54.28 -38.13
CA ARG A 8 -11.86 53.92 -39.09
C ARG A 8 -12.21 52.44 -39.02
N THR A 9 -11.21 51.56 -38.95
CA THR A 9 -11.42 50.11 -38.87
C THR A 9 -12.10 49.70 -37.56
N ILE A 10 -11.78 50.38 -36.45
CA ILE A 10 -12.42 50.14 -35.15
C ILE A 10 -13.86 50.66 -35.15
N GLU A 11 -14.11 51.83 -35.74
CA GLU A 11 -15.47 52.38 -35.88
C GLU A 11 -16.34 51.49 -36.77
N GLU A 12 -15.81 51.02 -37.90
CA GLU A 12 -16.47 50.04 -38.78
C GLU A 12 -16.75 48.72 -38.04
N GLY A 13 -15.77 48.19 -37.30
CA GLY A 13 -15.94 46.99 -36.48
C GLY A 13 -17.00 47.17 -35.38
N ASN A 14 -17.04 48.34 -34.73
CA ASN A 14 -18.03 48.63 -33.70
C ASN A 14 -19.44 48.80 -34.29
N ASN A 15 -19.54 49.41 -35.48
CA ASN A 15 -20.82 49.54 -36.18
C ASN A 15 -21.33 48.17 -36.63
N THR A 16 -20.48 47.32 -37.22
CA THR A 16 -20.87 45.94 -37.58
C THR A 16 -21.28 45.10 -36.37
N TYR A 17 -20.61 45.25 -35.21
CA TYR A 17 -21.02 44.59 -33.98
C TYR A 17 -22.40 45.07 -33.51
N LYS A 18 -22.63 46.39 -33.48
CA LYS A 18 -23.92 46.97 -33.07
C LYS A 18 -25.06 46.58 -33.99
N ASP A 19 -24.83 46.59 -35.30
CA ASP A 19 -25.87 46.37 -36.30
C ASP A 19 -26.19 44.87 -36.48
N MET A 20 -25.19 44.00 -36.40
CA MET A 20 -25.36 42.58 -36.75
C MET A 20 -25.26 41.61 -35.58
N TRP A 21 -24.51 41.92 -34.52
CA TRP A 21 -24.17 40.95 -33.49
C TRP A 21 -24.80 41.24 -32.13
N LYS A 22 -25.06 42.51 -31.81
CA LYS A 22 -25.52 42.93 -30.48
C LYS A 22 -26.85 42.31 -30.07
N ASP A 23 -27.79 42.22 -31.01
CA ASP A 23 -29.16 41.74 -30.77
C ASP A 23 -29.47 40.45 -31.55
N LYS A 24 -28.42 39.73 -31.99
CA LYS A 24 -28.58 38.50 -32.77
C LYS A 24 -28.90 37.32 -31.86
N ASP A 25 -30.15 36.89 -31.87
CA ASP A 25 -30.62 35.75 -31.10
C ASP A 25 -30.26 34.44 -31.83
N GLU A 26 -29.17 33.78 -31.39
CA GLU A 26 -28.68 32.49 -31.92
C GLU A 26 -29.15 31.29 -31.08
N SER A 27 -30.28 31.39 -30.38
CA SER A 27 -30.87 30.31 -29.57
C SER A 27 -31.12 28.97 -30.32
N TRP A 28 -31.13 28.99 -31.65
CA TRP A 28 -31.27 27.80 -32.52
C TRP A 28 -29.94 27.17 -32.96
N ASN A 29 -28.81 27.76 -32.57
CA ASN A 29 -27.47 27.31 -32.96
C ASN A 29 -26.99 26.17 -32.06
N PHE A 30 -27.31 24.92 -32.42
CA PHE A 30 -26.93 23.71 -31.67
C PHE A 30 -25.41 23.48 -31.54
N LEU A 31 -24.58 24.18 -32.32
CA LEU A 31 -23.11 24.09 -32.27
C LEU A 31 -22.48 25.11 -31.31
N GLN A 32 -23.26 26.08 -30.82
CA GLN A 32 -22.80 27.06 -29.85
C GLN A 32 -22.98 26.48 -28.44
N ASP A 33 -21.96 25.79 -27.95
CA ASP A 33 -21.93 25.34 -26.56
C ASP A 33 -21.87 26.54 -25.60
N TYR A 34 -22.49 26.39 -24.42
CA TYR A 34 -22.37 27.38 -23.37
C TYR A 34 -20.93 27.46 -22.87
N ASP A 35 -20.46 28.66 -22.52
CA ASP A 35 -19.15 28.81 -21.90
C ASP A 35 -19.22 28.28 -20.45
N PRO A 36 -18.55 27.16 -20.14
CA PRO A 36 -18.59 26.58 -18.82
C PRO A 36 -17.93 27.45 -17.75
N GLU A 37 -17.06 28.41 -18.13
CA GLU A 37 -16.41 29.30 -17.18
C GLU A 37 -17.38 30.38 -16.67
N LEU A 38 -18.15 31.00 -17.57
CA LEU A 38 -19.18 31.98 -17.20
C LEU A 38 -20.23 31.38 -16.24
N ILE A 39 -20.72 30.17 -16.54
CA ILE A 39 -21.68 29.48 -15.67
C ILE A 39 -21.07 29.15 -14.31
N LYS A 40 -19.79 28.72 -14.28
CA LYS A 40 -19.09 28.43 -13.02
C LYS A 40 -18.94 29.69 -12.18
N GLU A 41 -18.67 30.84 -12.77
CA GLU A 41 -18.54 32.11 -12.04
C GLU A 41 -19.86 32.57 -11.44
N GLU A 42 -20.96 32.48 -12.18
CA GLU A 42 -22.29 32.76 -11.65
C GLU A 42 -22.65 31.82 -10.49
N LYS A 43 -22.47 30.51 -10.70
CA LYS A 43 -22.74 29.51 -9.68
C LYS A 43 -21.83 29.65 -8.47
N ARG A 44 -20.58 30.10 -8.64
CA ARG A 44 -19.65 30.35 -7.54
C ARG A 44 -20.15 31.46 -6.63
N LYS A 45 -20.70 32.55 -7.18
CA LYS A 45 -21.27 33.64 -6.37
C LYS A 45 -22.44 33.17 -5.50
N GLU A 46 -23.33 32.36 -6.08
CA GLU A 46 -24.44 31.73 -5.35
C GLU A 46 -23.91 30.84 -4.21
N LEU A 47 -22.98 29.92 -4.54
CA LEU A 47 -22.40 28.98 -3.59
C LEU A 47 -21.61 29.67 -2.47
N GLU A 48 -20.86 30.73 -2.80
CA GLU A 48 -20.11 31.52 -1.82
C GLU A 48 -21.05 32.16 -0.79
N SER A 49 -22.22 32.64 -1.20
CA SER A 49 -23.20 33.23 -0.28
C SER A 49 -23.76 32.19 0.71
N GLU A 50 -24.04 30.97 0.23
CA GLU A 50 -24.52 29.86 1.06
C GLU A 50 -23.44 29.35 2.02
N ILE A 51 -22.21 29.16 1.51
CA ILE A 51 -21.07 28.68 2.30
C ILE A 51 -20.67 29.70 3.35
N ARG A 52 -20.71 31.00 3.04
CA ARG A 52 -20.31 32.05 3.98
C ARG A 52 -21.12 32.02 5.28
N LEU A 53 -22.43 31.74 5.20
CA LEU A 53 -23.26 31.57 6.39
C LEU A 53 -22.83 30.38 7.25
N GLN A 54 -22.49 29.25 6.63
CA GLN A 54 -22.01 28.06 7.32
C GLN A 54 -20.64 28.27 7.96
N VAL A 55 -19.73 28.94 7.23
CA VAL A 55 -18.39 29.28 7.71
C VAL A 55 -18.49 30.24 8.90
N ASP A 56 -19.35 31.26 8.85
CA ASP A 56 -19.54 32.19 9.96
C ASP A 56 -20.09 31.50 11.22
N GLU A 57 -20.99 30.51 11.06
CA GLU A 57 -21.45 29.70 12.19
C GLU A 57 -20.33 28.84 12.80
N LEU A 58 -19.51 28.19 11.96
CA LEU A 58 -18.36 27.41 12.41
C LEU A 58 -17.33 28.29 13.12
N MET A 59 -17.01 29.46 12.57
CA MET A 59 -16.10 30.44 13.18
C MET A 59 -16.60 30.90 14.55
N ARG A 60 -17.91 31.10 14.72
CA ARG A 60 -18.52 31.43 16.03
C ARG A 60 -18.39 30.26 17.02
N GLN A 61 -18.52 29.02 16.56
CA GLN A 61 -18.30 27.83 17.41
C GLN A 61 -16.83 27.72 17.84
N GLU A 62 -15.89 27.92 16.93
CA GLU A 62 -14.46 27.91 17.24
C GLU A 62 -14.07 29.01 18.22
N LEU A 63 -14.59 30.23 18.04
CA LEU A 63 -14.37 31.33 18.99
C LEU A 63 -14.91 31.01 20.40
N LYS A 64 -16.05 30.32 20.50
CA LYS A 64 -16.58 29.85 21.80
C LYS A 64 -15.63 28.82 22.43
N ASN A 65 -15.15 27.87 21.64
CA ASN A 65 -14.21 26.84 22.12
C ASN A 65 -12.88 27.47 22.58
N LEU A 66 -12.35 28.45 21.84
CA LEU A 66 -11.14 29.19 22.21
C LEU A 66 -11.34 29.98 23.51
N LYS A 67 -12.47 30.67 23.67
CA LYS A 67 -12.79 31.37 24.93
C LYS A 67 -12.85 30.41 26.12
N LEU A 68 -13.43 29.22 25.94
CA LEU A 68 -13.47 28.17 26.98
C LEU A 68 -12.06 27.65 27.32
N ALA A 69 -11.19 27.48 26.33
CA ALA A 69 -9.80 27.07 26.55
C ALA A 69 -9.02 28.14 27.32
N VAL A 70 -9.13 29.41 26.93
CA VAL A 70 -8.47 30.54 27.61
C VAL A 70 -8.96 30.69 29.04
N ASN A 71 -10.27 30.53 29.30
CA ASN A 71 -10.81 30.58 30.66
C ASN A 71 -10.30 29.42 31.53
N ARG A 72 -10.19 28.20 30.98
CA ARG A 72 -9.57 27.06 31.69
C ARG A 72 -8.10 27.32 32.01
N GLU A 73 -7.38 27.95 31.11
CA GLU A 73 -5.98 28.30 31.32
C GLU A 73 -5.83 29.40 32.40
N LYS A 74 -6.67 30.44 32.36
CA LYS A 74 -6.75 31.46 33.43
C LYS A 74 -7.13 30.87 34.78
N GLU A 75 -8.05 29.91 34.84
CA GLU A 75 -8.39 29.20 36.07
C GLU A 75 -7.24 28.33 36.61
N LEU A 76 -6.46 27.71 35.73
CA LEU A 76 -5.26 26.95 36.11
C LEU A 76 -4.15 27.86 36.63
N LEU A 77 -4.00 29.06 36.05
CA LEU A 77 -3.09 30.11 36.52
C LEU A 77 -3.55 30.70 37.88
N ALA A 78 -4.86 30.91 38.08
CA ALA A 78 -5.41 31.37 39.35
C ALA A 78 -5.29 30.32 40.48
N LYS A 79 -5.39 29.02 40.14
CA LYS A 79 -5.20 27.91 41.10
C LYS A 79 -3.74 27.67 41.48
N THR A 80 -2.79 28.05 40.63
CA THR A 80 -1.35 27.98 40.93
C THR A 80 -0.86 29.16 41.77
N GLY A 81 -1.51 30.33 41.69
CA GLY A 81 -1.22 31.50 42.55
C GLY A 81 -1.71 31.41 44.01
N LYS A 82 -2.71 30.56 44.33
CA LYS A 82 -3.35 30.51 45.66
C LYS A 82 -2.82 29.43 46.65
N LYS A 83 -1.69 28.78 46.37
CA LYS A 83 -1.08 27.78 47.29
C LYS A 83 0.31 28.20 47.80
N LYS A 84 0.38 29.27 48.59
CA LYS A 84 1.42 29.49 49.61
C LYS A 84 0.80 30.14 50.84
N GLY A 85 0.52 29.33 51.86
CA GLY A 85 -0.03 29.76 53.16
C GLY A 85 -0.24 28.53 54.04
N GLY A 86 0.43 28.46 55.19
CA GLY A 86 0.77 27.20 55.87
C GLY A 86 -0.36 26.49 56.61
N LYS A 87 -0.12 25.19 56.91
CA LYS A 87 -0.20 24.62 58.26
C LYS A 87 0.42 23.22 58.31
N LYS A 88 1.34 23.05 59.27
CA LYS A 88 1.96 21.78 59.69
C LYS A 88 0.90 20.85 60.30
N ALA A 89 0.84 19.60 59.85
CA ALA A 89 0.35 18.46 60.65
C ALA A 89 0.85 17.12 60.08
N LYS A 90 1.32 16.26 61.00
CA LYS A 90 1.88 14.90 60.80
C LYS A 90 0.90 13.92 60.10
N LYS A 91 1.38 13.13 59.12
CA LYS A 91 1.33 11.64 59.11
C LYS A 91 1.75 11.00 57.78
N LYS A 92 2.60 9.97 57.93
CA LYS A 92 2.73 8.70 57.17
C LYS A 92 3.24 8.70 55.71
N LYS A 93 4.39 8.01 55.58
CA LYS A 93 4.94 7.31 54.40
C LYS A 93 3.90 6.93 53.33
N LYS A 94 4.14 7.37 52.09
CA LYS A 94 3.95 6.56 50.88
C LYS A 94 4.86 7.07 49.77
N GLY A 95 5.69 6.18 49.25
CA GLY A 95 6.72 6.46 48.25
C GLY A 95 6.14 7.13 46.99
N LYS A 96 6.80 8.20 46.57
CA LYS A 96 6.55 8.89 45.32
C LYS A 96 7.00 7.97 44.18
N LYS A 97 6.05 7.21 43.61
CA LYS A 97 6.22 6.50 42.34
C LYS A 97 6.61 7.55 41.30
N GLY A 98 7.87 7.51 40.89
CA GLY A 98 8.38 8.30 39.78
C GLY A 98 7.52 8.09 38.54
N LYS A 99 7.30 9.20 37.85
CA LYS A 99 6.64 9.37 36.56
C LYS A 99 7.19 8.34 35.53
N LYS A 100 6.60 7.14 35.48
CA LYS A 100 6.85 6.13 34.44
C LYS A 100 6.10 6.58 33.19
N GLY A 101 6.82 7.20 32.26
CA GLY A 101 6.23 7.67 31.00
C GLY A 101 7.24 8.24 29.99
N LYS A 102 8.52 7.86 30.09
CA LYS A 102 9.43 7.89 28.95
C LYS A 102 9.86 6.45 28.76
N ASP A 103 9.69 5.92 27.55
CA ASP A 103 10.25 4.64 27.16
C ASP A 103 11.70 4.60 27.66
N LYS A 104 11.98 3.70 28.61
CA LYS A 104 13.35 3.48 29.05
C LYS A 104 14.05 2.81 27.87
N ASP A 105 14.88 3.57 27.16
CA ASP A 105 15.78 2.99 26.17
C ASP A 105 16.60 1.91 26.89
N LEU A 106 16.40 0.65 26.49
CA LEU A 106 17.06 -0.51 27.11
C LEU A 106 18.56 -0.56 26.75
N THR A 107 19.04 0.38 25.93
CA THR A 107 20.38 0.43 25.34
C THR A 107 20.97 1.84 25.35
N ALA A 108 20.60 2.68 26.33
CA ALA A 108 21.06 4.07 26.41
C ALA A 108 22.60 4.18 26.47
N ASP A 109 23.28 3.18 27.05
CA ASP A 109 24.72 3.20 27.30
C ASP A 109 25.57 2.59 26.16
N ARG A 110 24.96 2.16 25.04
CA ARG A 110 25.67 1.49 23.93
C ARG A 110 25.77 2.38 22.68
N THR A 111 26.94 2.36 22.04
CA THR A 111 27.20 3.05 20.77
C THR A 111 26.43 2.39 19.61
N ILE A 112 26.06 3.19 18.61
CA ILE A 112 25.28 2.72 17.45
C ILE A 112 26.09 1.70 16.62
N GLU A 113 27.40 1.90 16.51
CA GLU A 113 28.31 1.00 15.79
C GLU A 113 28.38 -0.40 16.43
N SER A 114 28.39 -0.47 17.77
CA SER A 114 28.32 -1.74 18.49
C SER A 114 27.01 -2.47 18.22
N LEU A 115 25.89 -1.73 18.23
CA LEU A 115 24.57 -2.29 17.91
C LEU A 115 24.48 -2.74 16.45
N TYR A 116 25.07 -2.00 15.52
CA TYR A 116 25.11 -2.36 14.11
C TYR A 116 25.90 -3.65 13.90
N LYS A 117 27.08 -3.76 14.52
CA LYS A 117 27.93 -4.97 14.48
C LYS A 117 27.19 -6.19 15.03
N GLU A 118 26.53 -6.05 16.20
CA GLU A 118 25.70 -7.09 16.81
C GLU A 118 24.60 -7.56 15.85
N LEU A 119 23.90 -6.64 15.17
CA LEU A 119 22.83 -7.00 14.22
C LEU A 119 23.34 -7.69 12.95
N VAL A 120 24.56 -7.36 12.50
CA VAL A 120 25.20 -8.02 11.35
C VAL A 120 25.69 -9.42 11.72
N GLU A 121 26.33 -9.58 12.87
CA GLU A 121 26.78 -10.87 13.39
C GLU A 121 25.62 -11.83 13.62
N GLU A 122 24.52 -11.32 14.18
CA GLU A 122 23.27 -12.08 14.35
C GLU A 122 22.49 -12.26 13.04
N GLY A 123 22.96 -11.74 11.90
CA GLY A 123 22.28 -11.87 10.60
C GLY A 123 20.87 -11.28 10.56
N LEU A 124 20.58 -10.33 11.45
CA LEU A 124 19.32 -9.58 11.46
C LEU A 124 19.37 -8.44 10.43
N LEU A 125 20.54 -7.87 10.20
CA LEU A 125 20.80 -6.95 9.08
C LEU A 125 21.43 -7.73 7.92
N ILE A 126 20.82 -7.68 6.75
CA ILE A 126 21.26 -8.44 5.56
C ILE A 126 21.48 -7.47 4.40
N GLN A 127 22.50 -7.73 3.59
CA GLN A 127 22.69 -7.02 2.33
C GLN A 127 21.57 -7.37 1.34
N ALA A 128 20.85 -6.36 0.86
CA ALA A 128 19.83 -6.58 -0.17
C ALA A 128 20.48 -7.05 -1.48
N LEU A 129 19.87 -8.03 -2.13
CA LEU A 129 20.25 -8.42 -3.49
C LEU A 129 19.95 -7.26 -4.45
N LYS A 130 20.92 -6.93 -5.31
CA LYS A 130 20.75 -5.88 -6.33
C LYS A 130 19.80 -6.37 -7.41
N VAL A 131 18.54 -5.97 -7.32
CA VAL A 131 17.49 -6.30 -8.29
C VAL A 131 16.67 -5.04 -8.54
N ASN A 132 16.47 -4.69 -9.80
CA ASN A 132 15.66 -3.52 -10.13
C ASN A 132 14.18 -3.90 -10.20
N LEU A 133 13.29 -2.94 -9.95
CA LEU A 133 11.85 -3.19 -10.07
C LEU A 133 11.45 -3.47 -11.53
N SER A 134 12.25 -3.01 -12.50
CA SER A 134 12.12 -3.34 -13.92
C SER A 134 12.31 -4.83 -14.23
N ASP A 135 13.06 -5.55 -13.39
CA ASP A 135 13.29 -6.99 -13.57
C ASP A 135 12.09 -7.84 -13.14
N TYR A 136 11.09 -7.24 -12.47
CA TYR A 136 9.81 -7.88 -12.25
C TYR A 136 8.95 -7.80 -13.51
N ILE A 137 9.07 -8.82 -14.35
CA ILE A 137 8.42 -8.92 -15.65
C ILE A 137 6.92 -9.17 -15.46
N GLY A 138 6.11 -8.32 -16.07
CA GLY A 138 4.65 -8.41 -16.04
C GLY A 138 4.04 -7.50 -17.09
N GLU A 139 2.96 -7.96 -17.70
CA GLU A 139 2.21 -7.21 -18.70
C GLU A 139 0.88 -6.72 -18.12
N TYR A 140 0.33 -5.66 -18.70
CA TYR A 140 -0.96 -5.11 -18.30
C TYR A 140 -2.10 -6.05 -18.69
N SER A 141 -3.10 -6.20 -17.82
CA SER A 141 -4.31 -6.94 -18.17
C SER A 141 -5.28 -6.04 -18.93
N TYR A 142 -5.26 -6.12 -20.26
CA TYR A 142 -6.19 -5.38 -21.13
C TYR A 142 -7.65 -5.80 -20.94
N LEU A 143 -7.90 -7.03 -20.51
CA LEU A 143 -9.24 -7.54 -20.18
C LEU A 143 -9.75 -7.04 -18.82
N GLY A 144 -8.88 -6.45 -17.99
CA GLY A 144 -9.27 -6.00 -16.66
C GLY A 144 -10.32 -4.88 -16.71
N THR A 145 -10.24 -3.99 -17.69
CA THR A 145 -11.20 -2.88 -17.85
C THR A 145 -12.59 -3.40 -18.26
N THR A 146 -12.65 -4.32 -19.22
CA THR A 146 -13.91 -4.91 -19.69
C THR A 146 -14.59 -5.73 -18.60
N LEU A 147 -13.83 -6.50 -17.82
CA LEU A 147 -14.37 -7.26 -16.67
C LEU A 147 -14.97 -6.34 -15.60
N ARG A 148 -14.31 -5.20 -15.31
CA ARG A 148 -14.84 -4.21 -14.37
C ARG A 148 -16.14 -3.58 -14.86
N HIS A 149 -16.31 -3.37 -16.17
CA HIS A 149 -17.61 -2.93 -16.73
C HIS A 149 -18.72 -3.96 -16.50
N LEU A 150 -18.39 -5.25 -16.48
CA LEU A 150 -19.31 -6.34 -16.16
C LEU A 150 -19.49 -6.53 -14.64
N SER A 151 -19.01 -5.60 -13.80
CA SER A 151 -19.03 -5.70 -12.33
C SER A 151 -18.27 -6.92 -11.77
N ILE A 152 -17.39 -7.53 -12.57
CA ILE A 152 -16.51 -8.62 -12.15
C ILE A 152 -15.15 -8.01 -11.82
N GLU A 153 -14.69 -8.16 -10.58
CA GLU A 153 -13.35 -7.70 -10.22
C GLU A 153 -12.30 -8.68 -10.77
N PRO A 154 -11.45 -8.26 -11.72
CA PRO A 154 -10.38 -9.11 -12.22
C PRO A 154 -9.31 -9.31 -11.14
N MET A 155 -8.62 -10.44 -11.21
CA MET A 155 -7.40 -10.63 -10.43
C MET A 155 -6.37 -9.56 -10.81
N PRO A 156 -5.57 -9.05 -9.84
CA PRO A 156 -4.56 -8.04 -10.14
C PRO A 156 -3.53 -8.61 -11.13
N SER A 157 -3.15 -7.86 -12.15
CA SER A 157 -2.05 -8.28 -13.04
C SER A 157 -0.70 -8.11 -12.35
N LEU A 158 0.35 -8.74 -12.89
CA LEU A 158 1.71 -8.56 -12.39
C LEU A 158 2.20 -7.10 -12.50
N LEU A 159 1.76 -6.39 -13.54
CA LEU A 159 2.05 -4.97 -13.68
C LEU A 159 1.34 -4.15 -12.60
N ASP A 160 0.08 -4.48 -12.27
CA ASP A 160 -0.62 -3.84 -11.16
C ASP A 160 0.12 -4.06 -9.84
N VAL A 161 0.63 -5.28 -9.59
CA VAL A 161 1.46 -5.58 -8.41
C VAL A 161 2.70 -4.68 -8.38
N ARG A 162 3.40 -4.54 -9.51
CA ARG A 162 4.57 -3.66 -9.64
C ARG A 162 4.22 -2.21 -9.34
N GLN A 163 3.11 -1.70 -9.89
CA GLN A 163 2.64 -0.34 -9.63
C GLN A 163 2.27 -0.12 -8.16
N LEU A 164 1.56 -1.07 -7.53
CA LEU A 164 1.19 -0.99 -6.11
C LEU A 164 2.43 -1.01 -5.20
N ILE A 165 3.47 -1.73 -5.59
CA ILE A 165 4.75 -1.77 -4.86
C ILE A 165 5.52 -0.46 -5.03
N ALA A 166 5.54 0.11 -6.23
CA ALA A 166 6.10 1.44 -6.43
C ALA A 166 5.37 2.48 -5.56
N LEU A 167 4.03 2.45 -5.57
CA LEU A 167 3.19 3.42 -4.86
C LEU A 167 3.28 3.29 -3.34
N TYR A 168 3.20 2.09 -2.78
CA TYR A 168 3.17 1.87 -1.33
C TYR A 168 4.54 1.60 -0.70
N GLY A 169 5.50 1.12 -1.49
CA GLY A 169 6.82 0.72 -1.01
C GLY A 169 7.90 1.73 -1.37
N VAL A 170 8.04 2.03 -2.66
CA VAL A 170 9.17 2.83 -3.16
C VAL A 170 8.96 4.33 -2.92
N LEU A 171 7.83 4.89 -3.34
CA LEU A 171 7.57 6.33 -3.23
C LEU A 171 7.64 6.87 -1.79
N PRO A 172 7.04 6.21 -0.78
CA PRO A 172 7.08 6.72 0.60
C PRO A 172 8.47 6.63 1.24
N LEU A 173 9.36 5.78 0.73
CA LEU A 173 10.73 5.64 1.24
C LEU A 173 11.71 6.54 0.49
N GLY A 174 11.54 6.65 -0.84
CA GLY A 174 12.44 7.40 -1.72
C GLY A 174 12.31 8.92 -1.63
N SER A 175 11.10 9.46 -1.47
CA SER A 175 10.87 10.91 -1.42
C SER A 175 10.32 11.35 -0.07
N ALA A 176 11.03 12.26 0.60
CA ALA A 176 10.59 12.86 1.86
C ALA A 176 9.32 13.72 1.67
N ALA A 177 9.23 14.47 0.56
CA ALA A 177 8.06 15.29 0.26
C ALA A 177 6.80 14.44 0.09
N VAL A 178 6.93 13.29 -0.61
CA VAL A 178 5.81 12.34 -0.76
C VAL A 178 5.46 11.71 0.59
N HIS A 179 6.45 11.40 1.42
CA HIS A 179 6.22 10.81 2.75
C HIS A 179 5.36 11.72 3.65
N GLU A 180 5.57 13.03 3.61
CA GLU A 180 4.83 14.01 4.43
C GLU A 180 3.39 14.23 3.95
N HIS A 181 3.16 14.22 2.64
CA HIS A 181 1.88 14.57 2.04
C HIS A 181 1.00 13.35 1.72
N ALA A 182 1.60 12.17 1.50
CA ALA A 182 0.88 10.95 1.16
C ALA A 182 0.37 10.24 2.43
N PRO A 183 -0.71 9.42 2.30
CA PRO A 183 -1.17 8.59 3.40
C PRO A 183 -0.06 7.60 3.82
N LEU A 184 0.39 7.74 5.07
CA LEU A 184 1.49 6.96 5.64
C LEU A 184 1.18 5.45 5.64
N VAL A 185 1.89 4.70 4.80
CA VAL A 185 1.85 3.23 4.78
C VAL A 185 3.01 2.71 5.62
N LYS A 186 2.70 2.20 6.82
CA LYS A 186 3.72 1.65 7.73
C LYS A 186 4.01 0.17 7.45
N SER A 187 3.05 -0.53 6.86
CA SER A 187 3.15 -1.98 6.68
C SER A 187 2.47 -2.47 5.41
N LEU A 188 3.20 -3.33 4.71
CA LEU A 188 2.83 -3.96 3.46
C LEU A 188 2.90 -5.48 3.61
N LEU A 189 1.94 -6.20 3.04
CA LEU A 189 1.95 -7.65 2.95
C LEU A 189 1.84 -8.09 1.50
N LEU A 190 2.76 -8.95 1.08
CA LEU A 190 2.74 -9.64 -0.21
C LEU A 190 2.26 -11.07 0.01
N ALA A 191 1.04 -11.37 -0.43
CA ALA A 191 0.42 -12.69 -0.33
C ALA A 191 0.29 -13.31 -1.72
N GLY A 192 0.61 -14.59 -1.87
CA GLY A 192 0.49 -15.30 -3.15
C GLY A 192 1.11 -16.68 -3.09
N PRO A 193 1.07 -17.47 -4.17
CA PRO A 193 1.69 -18.79 -4.19
C PRO A 193 3.23 -18.71 -4.07
N SER A 194 3.89 -19.86 -3.93
CA SER A 194 5.35 -19.92 -3.96
C SER A 194 5.87 -19.56 -5.36
N GLY A 195 7.11 -19.09 -5.47
CA GLY A 195 7.73 -18.86 -6.79
C GLY A 195 7.30 -17.60 -7.55
N VAL A 196 6.35 -16.79 -7.06
CA VAL A 196 5.90 -15.57 -7.78
C VAL A 196 6.78 -14.31 -7.58
N GLY A 197 7.99 -14.48 -7.04
CA GLY A 197 8.94 -13.38 -6.85
C GLY A 197 8.69 -12.46 -5.66
N LYS A 198 7.86 -12.86 -4.67
CA LYS A 198 7.60 -12.04 -3.45
C LYS A 198 8.86 -11.58 -2.74
N LYS A 199 9.84 -12.46 -2.55
CA LYS A 199 11.14 -12.12 -1.93
C LYS A 199 11.95 -11.16 -2.81
N MET A 200 11.94 -11.41 -4.12
CA MET A 200 12.60 -10.54 -5.11
C MET A 200 12.04 -9.12 -5.06
N LEU A 201 10.72 -8.96 -4.92
CA LEU A 201 10.07 -7.66 -4.78
C LEU A 201 10.52 -6.89 -3.53
N VAL A 202 10.76 -7.57 -2.41
CA VAL A 202 11.32 -6.92 -1.21
C VAL A 202 12.72 -6.39 -1.46
N HIS A 203 13.58 -7.19 -2.11
CA HIS A 203 14.92 -6.77 -2.50
C HIS A 203 14.90 -5.64 -3.52
N ALA A 204 13.93 -5.64 -4.45
CA ALA A 204 13.73 -4.56 -5.40
C ALA A 204 13.36 -3.25 -4.72
N ILE A 205 12.45 -3.26 -3.74
CA ILE A 205 12.13 -2.06 -2.95
C ILE A 205 13.40 -1.51 -2.28
N CYS A 206 14.23 -2.37 -1.70
CA CYS A 206 15.48 -1.96 -1.05
C CYS A 206 16.48 -1.36 -2.05
N THR A 207 16.59 -1.95 -3.23
CA THR A 207 17.51 -1.49 -4.29
C THR A 207 17.08 -0.12 -4.84
N GLU A 208 15.80 0.07 -5.16
CA GLU A 208 15.26 1.33 -5.70
C GLU A 208 15.32 2.49 -4.70
N THR A 209 15.23 2.18 -3.40
CA THR A 209 15.20 3.19 -2.33
C THR A 209 16.54 3.39 -1.63
N GLY A 210 17.53 2.54 -1.93
CA GLY A 210 18.78 2.47 -1.17
C GLY A 210 18.58 2.10 0.31
N ALA A 211 17.49 1.40 0.64
CA ALA A 211 17.12 1.12 2.02
C ALA A 211 17.85 -0.10 2.61
N ASN A 212 18.13 -0.02 3.91
CA ASN A 212 18.70 -1.14 4.67
C ASN A 212 17.66 -2.22 4.93
N LEU A 213 18.05 -3.50 4.79
CA LEU A 213 17.14 -4.63 4.93
C LEU A 213 17.37 -5.37 6.26
N PHE A 214 16.34 -5.36 7.10
CA PHE A 214 16.31 -6.13 8.35
C PHE A 214 15.45 -7.38 8.17
N ASN A 215 16.00 -8.57 8.43
CA ASN A 215 15.29 -9.85 8.32
C ASN A 215 14.82 -10.36 9.69
N LEU A 216 13.52 -10.21 9.95
CA LEU A 216 12.84 -10.69 11.16
C LEU A 216 11.95 -11.92 10.89
N SER A 217 12.35 -12.76 9.93
CA SER A 217 11.67 -14.04 9.67
C SER A 217 11.71 -14.95 10.90
N ALA A 218 10.64 -15.74 11.11
CA ALA A 218 10.54 -16.64 12.26
C ALA A 218 11.71 -17.63 12.36
N GLU A 219 12.20 -18.12 11.22
CA GLU A 219 13.37 -19.01 11.12
C GLU A 219 14.66 -18.31 11.57
N ASN A 220 14.83 -17.03 11.23
CA ASN A 220 16.03 -16.28 11.59
C ASN A 220 16.08 -15.94 13.09
N ILE A 221 14.91 -15.77 13.71
CA ILE A 221 14.78 -15.41 15.13
C ILE A 221 14.76 -16.64 16.04
N ALA A 222 14.50 -17.83 15.50
CA ALA A 222 14.49 -19.07 16.27
C ALA A 222 15.84 -19.26 16.98
N GLY A 223 15.81 -19.52 18.29
CA GLY A 223 17.01 -19.67 19.13
C GLY A 223 17.69 -18.35 19.55
N LYS A 224 17.46 -17.22 18.86
CA LYS A 224 18.08 -15.93 19.19
C LYS A 224 17.34 -15.20 20.30
N TYR A 225 18.11 -14.56 21.18
CA TYR A 225 17.66 -13.74 22.33
C TYR A 225 16.53 -14.39 23.16
N PRO A 226 16.73 -15.52 23.87
CA PRO A 226 15.65 -16.25 24.55
C PRO A 226 14.85 -15.40 25.57
N GLY A 227 13.59 -15.77 25.78
CA GLY A 227 12.68 -15.10 26.73
C GLY A 227 11.99 -13.82 26.23
N LYS A 228 10.93 -13.38 26.90
CA LYS A 228 10.12 -12.22 26.46
C LYS A 228 10.93 -10.91 26.46
N SER A 229 11.84 -10.75 27.41
CA SER A 229 12.68 -9.57 27.57
C SER A 229 13.75 -9.47 26.48
N GLY A 230 14.39 -10.59 26.12
CA GLY A 230 15.39 -10.64 25.05
C GLY A 230 14.82 -10.24 23.69
N LEU A 231 13.66 -10.77 23.33
CA LEU A 231 12.99 -10.39 22.07
C LEU A 231 12.54 -8.93 22.06
N GLN A 232 12.11 -8.38 23.19
CA GLN A 232 11.81 -6.95 23.28
C GLN A 232 13.06 -6.09 23.12
N MET A 233 14.20 -6.52 23.69
CA MET A 233 15.49 -5.85 23.51
C MET A 233 15.95 -5.90 22.06
N MET A 234 15.93 -7.08 21.41
CA MET A 234 16.26 -7.25 20.00
C MET A 234 15.43 -6.32 19.11
N LEU A 235 14.11 -6.31 19.27
CA LEU A 235 13.22 -5.44 18.49
C LEU A 235 13.48 -3.95 18.75
N HIS A 236 13.82 -3.58 19.98
CA HIS A 236 14.20 -2.22 20.33
C HIS A 236 15.52 -1.81 19.67
N VAL A 237 16.53 -2.70 19.66
CA VAL A 237 17.81 -2.50 18.98
C VAL A 237 17.61 -2.34 17.48
N VAL A 238 16.88 -3.26 16.85
CA VAL A 238 16.56 -3.21 15.41
C VAL A 238 15.86 -1.90 15.07
N LEU A 239 14.86 -1.48 15.86
CA LEU A 239 14.15 -0.23 15.61
C LEU A 239 15.00 1.02 15.88
N LYS A 240 15.96 0.96 16.82
CA LYS A 240 16.89 2.06 17.09
C LYS A 240 17.86 2.23 15.91
N VAL A 241 18.43 1.13 15.41
CA VAL A 241 19.35 1.14 14.26
C VAL A 241 18.61 1.52 12.98
N ALA A 242 17.42 0.95 12.73
CA ALA A 242 16.60 1.30 11.55
C ALA A 242 16.18 2.78 11.52
N ARG A 243 16.00 3.41 12.68
CA ARG A 243 15.70 4.86 12.76
C ARG A 243 16.91 5.74 12.47
N GLN A 244 18.12 5.27 12.76
CA GLN A 244 19.34 6.00 12.44
C GLN A 244 19.76 5.81 10.98
N LEU A 245 19.53 4.61 10.43
CA LEU A 245 19.91 4.22 9.08
C LEU A 245 18.76 4.33 8.07
N GLN A 246 17.94 5.38 8.17
CA GLN A 246 16.82 5.59 7.27
C GLN A 246 17.29 5.97 5.85
N PRO A 247 16.67 5.44 4.78
CA PRO A 247 15.48 4.60 4.76
C PRO A 247 15.76 3.13 5.13
N SER A 248 14.79 2.45 5.75
CA SER A 248 14.95 1.07 6.22
C SER A 248 13.71 0.22 5.98
N VAL A 249 13.91 -1.04 5.56
CA VAL A 249 12.86 -2.03 5.31
C VAL A 249 13.01 -3.18 6.30
N VAL A 250 11.96 -3.47 7.06
CA VAL A 250 11.89 -4.61 7.98
C VAL A 250 11.09 -5.72 7.30
N TRP A 251 11.79 -6.74 6.81
CA TRP A 251 11.20 -7.89 6.15
C TRP A 251 10.87 -9.01 7.15
N ILE A 252 9.65 -9.54 7.06
CA ILE A 252 9.20 -10.72 7.80
C ILE A 252 8.81 -11.78 6.77
N GLY A 253 9.65 -12.81 6.63
CA GLY A 253 9.39 -13.98 5.79
C GLY A 253 8.37 -14.92 6.41
N ASP A 254 7.63 -15.64 5.54
CA ASP A 254 6.61 -16.63 5.90
C ASP A 254 5.76 -16.21 7.12
N THR A 255 5.17 -15.02 7.01
CA THR A 255 4.45 -14.37 8.12
C THR A 255 3.31 -15.22 8.68
N GLU A 256 2.78 -16.18 7.91
CA GLU A 256 1.86 -17.21 8.38
C GLU A 256 2.37 -17.92 9.63
N LYS A 257 3.68 -18.20 9.71
CA LYS A 257 4.33 -18.83 10.86
C LYS A 257 4.14 -18.00 12.11
N THR A 258 4.34 -16.69 12.00
CA THR A 258 4.15 -15.75 13.12
C THR A 258 2.71 -15.69 13.62
N PHE A 259 1.74 -15.91 12.73
CA PHE A 259 0.31 -15.71 13.00
C PHE A 259 -0.52 -17.00 12.96
N TYR A 260 0.09 -18.19 13.04
CA TYR A 260 -0.62 -19.46 12.94
C TYR A 260 -1.88 -19.54 13.81
N LYS A 261 -2.96 -20.09 13.26
CA LYS A 261 -4.13 -20.52 14.04
C LYS A 261 -3.71 -21.64 15.00
N LYS A 262 -3.22 -22.74 14.45
CA LYS A 262 -2.64 -23.89 15.16
C LYS A 262 -1.19 -24.06 14.72
N VAL A 263 -0.27 -24.22 15.67
CA VAL A 263 1.16 -24.40 15.35
C VAL A 263 1.40 -25.86 15.00
N PRO A 264 1.94 -26.18 13.80
CA PRO A 264 2.33 -27.54 13.43
C PRO A 264 3.30 -28.13 14.44
N SER A 265 3.19 -29.43 14.75
CA SER A 265 4.03 -30.07 15.79
C SER A 265 5.54 -29.94 15.49
N ALA A 266 5.92 -30.09 14.22
CA ALA A 266 7.30 -29.97 13.74
C ALA A 266 7.92 -28.58 13.96
N GLU A 267 7.10 -27.53 14.00
CA GLU A 267 7.57 -26.14 14.11
C GLU A 267 7.42 -25.57 15.53
N ARG A 268 7.02 -26.39 16.51
CA ARG A 268 6.83 -25.95 17.90
C ARG A 268 8.13 -25.52 18.57
N THR A 269 9.24 -26.18 18.26
CA THR A 269 10.58 -25.89 18.79
C THR A 269 11.05 -24.48 18.41
N MET A 270 10.57 -23.93 17.30
CA MET A 270 10.95 -22.59 16.82
C MET A 270 10.16 -21.44 17.48
N GLU A 271 9.19 -21.74 18.36
CA GLU A 271 8.29 -20.75 18.99
C GLU A 271 7.76 -19.66 18.04
N PRO A 272 7.15 -19.99 16.88
CA PRO A 272 6.94 -19.03 15.81
C PRO A 272 5.98 -17.87 16.18
N LYS A 273 5.09 -18.08 17.16
CA LYS A 273 4.12 -17.07 17.65
C LYS A 273 4.73 -15.93 18.49
N ARG A 274 6.02 -15.95 18.76
CA ARG A 274 6.69 -15.04 19.71
C ARG A 274 6.62 -13.57 19.30
N LEU A 275 6.69 -13.28 18.00
CA LEU A 275 6.61 -11.92 17.43
C LEU A 275 5.20 -11.33 17.40
N LYS A 276 4.16 -12.18 17.40
CA LYS A 276 2.75 -11.78 17.21
C LYS A 276 2.31 -10.63 18.12
N LYS A 277 2.74 -10.63 19.39
CA LYS A 277 2.34 -9.62 20.39
C LYS A 277 3.14 -8.32 20.31
N GLN A 278 4.31 -8.33 19.66
CA GLN A 278 5.21 -7.17 19.61
C GLN A 278 5.07 -6.38 18.31
N LEU A 279 4.77 -7.03 17.18
CA LEU A 279 4.58 -6.34 15.89
C LEU A 279 3.54 -5.20 15.94
N PRO A 280 2.34 -5.36 16.56
CA PRO A 280 1.40 -4.25 16.69
C PRO A 280 1.90 -3.11 17.57
N LYS A 281 2.83 -3.39 18.50
CA LYS A 281 3.44 -2.34 19.34
C LYS A 281 4.47 -1.55 18.55
N ILE A 282 5.29 -2.22 17.74
CA ILE A 282 6.28 -1.56 16.86
C ILE A 282 5.59 -0.59 15.91
N LEU A 283 4.49 -1.00 15.27
CA LEU A 283 3.72 -0.13 14.36
C LEU A 283 3.18 1.14 15.02
N LYS A 284 2.90 1.08 16.32
CA LYS A 284 2.47 2.24 17.12
C LYS A 284 3.64 3.13 17.55
N LEU A 285 4.84 2.56 17.69
CA LEU A 285 6.05 3.29 18.04
C LEU A 285 6.63 4.09 16.86
N LEU A 286 6.38 3.64 15.63
CA LEU A 286 6.79 4.35 14.41
C LEU A 286 6.08 5.70 14.30
N LYS A 287 6.86 6.77 14.24
CA LYS A 287 6.35 8.14 14.05
C LYS A 287 6.06 8.40 12.57
N PRO A 288 5.24 9.42 12.25
CA PRO A 288 4.97 9.79 10.86
C PRO A 288 6.19 10.26 10.08
N ASN A 289 7.26 10.69 10.75
CA ASN A 289 8.48 11.14 10.08
C ASN A 289 9.49 10.00 9.87
N ASP A 290 9.25 8.81 10.43
CA ASP A 290 10.17 7.68 10.32
C ASP A 290 9.95 6.95 8.98
N ARG A 291 10.96 6.99 8.09
CA ARG A 291 10.96 6.27 6.79
C ARG A 291 11.31 4.79 6.96
N ILE A 292 10.44 4.08 7.68
CA ILE A 292 10.58 2.65 7.96
C ILE A 292 9.35 1.91 7.47
N LEU A 293 9.55 0.92 6.61
CA LEU A 293 8.49 0.07 6.05
C LEU A 293 8.60 -1.36 6.57
N ILE A 294 7.52 -1.89 7.13
CA ILE A 294 7.44 -3.31 7.49
C ILE A 294 6.83 -4.09 6.32
N VAL A 295 7.58 -5.01 5.72
CA VAL A 295 7.13 -5.84 4.60
C VAL A 295 7.01 -7.29 5.02
N GLY A 296 5.80 -7.83 4.97
CA GLY A 296 5.52 -9.24 5.17
C GLY A 296 5.43 -9.98 3.85
N THR A 297 5.95 -11.20 3.80
CA THR A 297 5.69 -12.14 2.68
C THR A 297 5.01 -13.39 3.21
N THR A 298 3.99 -13.88 2.51
CA THR A 298 3.28 -15.11 2.91
C THR A 298 2.99 -16.00 1.71
N ARG A 299 3.17 -17.32 1.90
CA ARG A 299 2.81 -18.35 0.91
C ARG A 299 1.45 -18.95 1.24
N ARG A 300 1.14 -19.12 2.53
CA ARG A 300 -0.13 -19.72 2.99
C ARG A 300 -0.86 -18.79 3.94
N PRO A 301 -1.51 -17.73 3.43
CA PRO A 301 -2.17 -16.74 4.28
C PRO A 301 -3.40 -17.30 5.03
N PHE A 302 -3.94 -18.44 4.59
CA PHE A 302 -5.08 -19.12 5.19
C PHE A 302 -4.76 -19.82 6.52
N ASP A 303 -3.51 -20.19 6.76
CA ASP A 303 -3.05 -20.79 8.03
C ASP A 303 -2.91 -19.74 9.15
N ALA A 304 -2.85 -18.47 8.77
CA ALA A 304 -2.75 -17.34 9.67
C ALA A 304 -4.11 -16.91 10.25
N GLU A 305 -4.10 -16.36 11.45
CA GLU A 305 -5.27 -15.71 12.06
C GLU A 305 -5.52 -14.33 11.42
N LEU A 306 -6.52 -14.27 10.54
CA LEU A 306 -6.83 -13.11 9.69
C LEU A 306 -6.93 -11.77 10.45
N GLN A 307 -7.56 -11.76 11.63
CA GLN A 307 -7.75 -10.52 12.41
C GLN A 307 -6.43 -9.94 12.91
N SER A 308 -5.56 -10.80 13.45
CA SER A 308 -4.22 -10.40 13.89
C SER A 308 -3.37 -9.94 12.71
N PHE A 309 -3.52 -10.62 11.58
CA PHE A 309 -2.78 -10.37 10.35
C PHE A 309 -3.14 -9.01 9.73
N CYS A 310 -4.44 -8.72 9.55
CA CYS A 310 -4.94 -7.46 9.00
C CYS A 310 -4.72 -6.27 9.95
N ARG A 311 -4.54 -6.52 11.25
CA ARG A 311 -4.20 -5.47 12.22
C ARG A 311 -2.75 -4.99 12.08
N VAL A 312 -1.85 -5.88 11.71
CA VAL A 312 -0.43 -5.58 11.52
C VAL A 312 -0.18 -5.02 10.13
N TYR A 313 -0.75 -5.62 9.10
CA TYR A 313 -0.53 -5.20 7.71
C TYR A 313 -1.66 -4.30 7.21
N GLN A 314 -1.34 -3.02 7.03
CA GLN A 314 -2.30 -2.00 6.57
C GLN A 314 -2.68 -2.20 5.11
N LYS A 315 -1.70 -2.55 4.26
CA LYS A 315 -1.88 -2.82 2.83
C LYS A 315 -1.56 -4.28 2.54
N ILE A 316 -2.50 -4.96 1.90
CA ILE A 316 -2.38 -6.36 1.46
C ILE A 316 -2.41 -6.38 -0.06
N ILE A 317 -1.31 -6.79 -0.67
CA ILE A 317 -1.19 -7.01 -2.11
C ILE A 317 -1.24 -8.51 -2.36
N LEU A 318 -2.21 -8.92 -3.16
CA LEU A 318 -2.27 -10.27 -3.70
C LEU A 318 -1.40 -10.31 -4.96
N VAL A 319 -0.42 -11.21 -4.97
CA VAL A 319 0.47 -11.48 -6.09
C VAL A 319 0.01 -12.78 -6.72
N PRO A 320 -0.65 -12.73 -7.88
CA PRO A 320 -1.11 -13.94 -8.55
C PRO A 320 0.01 -14.59 -9.36
N ARG A 321 -0.31 -15.74 -9.93
CA ARG A 321 0.47 -16.37 -10.99
C ARG A 321 0.46 -15.50 -12.26
N PRO A 322 1.44 -15.65 -13.16
CA PRO A 322 1.50 -14.87 -14.39
C PRO A 322 0.33 -15.23 -15.33
N ASP A 323 -0.31 -14.21 -15.89
CA ASP A 323 -1.29 -14.36 -16.99
C ASP A 323 -0.60 -14.79 -18.28
N TYR A 324 -1.37 -15.23 -19.29
CA TYR A 324 -0.84 -15.67 -20.58
C TYR A 324 0.12 -14.65 -21.23
N ALA A 325 -0.29 -13.37 -21.28
CA ALA A 325 0.49 -12.28 -21.84
C ALA A 325 1.82 -12.09 -21.06
N SER A 326 1.71 -12.05 -19.72
CA SER A 326 2.89 -12.00 -18.84
C SER A 326 3.82 -13.21 -19.02
N ARG A 327 3.30 -14.44 -19.17
CA ARG A 327 4.10 -15.65 -19.43
C ARG A 327 4.82 -15.56 -20.75
N TYR A 328 4.16 -15.09 -21.80
CA TYR A 328 4.77 -14.93 -23.13
C TYR A 328 5.99 -14.00 -23.08
N VAL A 329 5.84 -12.82 -22.46
CA VAL A 329 6.94 -11.86 -22.30
C VAL A 329 8.04 -12.45 -21.42
N LEU A 330 7.66 -13.13 -20.34
CA LEU A 330 8.59 -13.71 -19.37
C LEU A 330 9.44 -14.82 -19.99
N TRP A 331 8.85 -15.74 -20.77
CA TRP A 331 9.60 -16.73 -21.53
C TRP A 331 10.60 -16.07 -22.48
N LYS A 332 10.14 -15.10 -23.29
CA LYS A 332 10.99 -14.39 -24.24
C LYS A 332 12.19 -13.72 -23.55
N GLN A 333 11.94 -12.95 -22.48
CA GLN A 333 12.99 -12.20 -21.79
C GLN A 333 13.94 -13.09 -20.99
N ILE A 334 13.46 -14.12 -20.30
CA ILE A 334 14.33 -15.02 -19.53
C ILE A 334 15.22 -15.83 -20.46
N ILE A 335 14.68 -16.36 -21.56
CA ILE A 335 15.48 -17.08 -22.57
C ILE A 335 16.60 -16.17 -23.07
N GLN A 336 16.28 -14.92 -23.44
CA GLN A 336 17.29 -13.94 -23.91
C GLN A 336 18.34 -13.62 -22.84
N ARG A 337 17.93 -13.42 -21.58
CA ARG A 337 18.86 -13.16 -20.46
C ARG A 337 19.83 -14.31 -20.20
N HIS A 338 19.42 -15.54 -20.48
CA HIS A 338 20.25 -16.75 -20.34
C HIS A 338 20.98 -17.15 -21.63
N GLY A 339 21.10 -16.23 -22.61
CA GLY A 339 21.86 -16.46 -23.84
C GLY A 339 21.12 -17.30 -24.89
N GLY A 340 19.80 -17.43 -24.77
CA GLY A 340 18.94 -18.10 -25.74
C GLY A 340 18.48 -17.18 -26.87
N VAL A 341 18.62 -17.64 -28.11
CA VAL A 341 18.09 -16.95 -29.29
C VAL A 341 16.66 -17.41 -29.57
N VAL A 342 15.73 -16.45 -29.60
CA VAL A 342 14.33 -16.70 -29.95
C VAL A 342 14.17 -16.65 -31.47
N THR A 343 14.31 -17.80 -32.12
CA THR A 343 14.06 -18.02 -33.55
C THR A 343 12.61 -18.42 -33.83
N ASN A 344 12.17 -18.38 -35.10
CA ASN A 344 10.83 -18.83 -35.52
C ASN A 344 10.54 -20.30 -35.16
N ALA A 345 11.57 -21.14 -35.01
CA ALA A 345 11.45 -22.51 -34.54
C ALA A 345 10.96 -22.62 -33.08
N LEU A 346 11.18 -21.58 -32.27
CA LEU A 346 10.75 -21.52 -30.88
C LEU A 346 9.38 -20.84 -30.79
N ASN A 347 8.32 -21.64 -30.79
CA ASN A 347 6.98 -21.12 -30.58
C ASN A 347 6.72 -20.79 -29.10
N VAL A 348 7.07 -19.56 -28.69
CA VAL A 348 6.86 -19.05 -27.33
C VAL A 348 5.38 -18.96 -26.97
N SER A 349 4.50 -18.74 -27.96
CA SER A 349 3.05 -18.67 -27.73
C SER A 349 2.48 -20.02 -27.27
N CYS A 350 2.96 -21.13 -27.85
CA CYS A 350 2.60 -22.49 -27.44
C CYS A 350 3.16 -22.80 -26.04
N LEU A 351 4.42 -22.43 -25.77
CA LEU A 351 5.01 -22.59 -24.43
C LEU A 351 4.18 -21.84 -23.37
N ALA A 352 3.77 -20.60 -23.64
CA ALA A 352 2.94 -19.82 -22.71
C ALA A 352 1.54 -20.43 -22.48
N LYS A 353 0.99 -21.17 -23.46
CA LYS A 353 -0.29 -21.91 -23.31
C LYS A 353 -0.10 -23.17 -22.47
N VAL A 354 0.92 -23.98 -22.76
CA VAL A 354 1.22 -25.22 -22.03
C VAL A 354 1.62 -24.95 -20.58
N THR A 355 2.25 -23.81 -20.32
CA THR A 355 2.72 -23.41 -18.98
C THR A 355 1.65 -22.70 -18.15
N ASP A 356 0.37 -22.95 -18.43
CA ASP A 356 -0.71 -22.47 -17.57
C ASP A 356 -0.63 -23.10 -16.17
N GLY A 357 -0.80 -22.30 -15.13
CA GLY A 357 -0.62 -22.73 -13.73
C GLY A 357 0.81 -22.69 -13.20
N PHE A 358 1.83 -22.49 -14.06
CA PHE A 358 3.22 -22.36 -13.59
C PHE A 358 3.53 -20.92 -13.12
N THR A 359 4.44 -20.81 -12.16
CA THR A 359 4.88 -19.51 -11.60
C THR A 359 6.15 -19.02 -12.29
N GLN A 360 6.48 -17.74 -12.09
CA GLN A 360 7.68 -17.12 -12.62
C GLN A 360 8.94 -17.90 -12.20
N GLY A 361 8.99 -18.34 -10.95
CA GLY A 361 10.09 -19.15 -10.41
C GLY A 361 10.26 -20.47 -11.14
N HIS A 362 9.17 -21.19 -11.43
CA HIS A 362 9.22 -22.43 -12.20
C HIS A 362 9.78 -22.19 -13.61
N ILE A 363 9.34 -21.11 -14.27
CA ILE A 363 9.82 -20.78 -15.62
C ILE A 363 11.31 -20.44 -15.61
N VAL A 364 11.79 -19.64 -14.64
CA VAL A 364 13.22 -19.34 -14.47
C VAL A 364 14.03 -20.62 -14.24
N GLU A 365 13.53 -21.53 -13.40
CA GLU A 365 14.20 -22.79 -13.08
C GLU A 365 14.29 -23.71 -14.29
N VAL A 366 13.21 -23.84 -15.05
CA VAL A 366 13.18 -24.61 -16.30
C VAL A 366 14.14 -24.03 -17.33
N VAL A 367 14.12 -22.72 -17.56
CA VAL A 367 15.04 -22.09 -18.52
C VAL A 367 16.49 -22.28 -18.10
N ARG A 368 16.80 -22.13 -16.81
CA ARG A 368 18.15 -22.35 -16.28
C ARG A 368 18.60 -23.81 -16.44
N GLY A 369 17.70 -24.78 -16.26
CA GLY A 369 17.99 -26.20 -16.44
C GLY A 369 18.25 -26.59 -17.90
N VAL A 370 17.49 -26.00 -18.84
CA VAL A 370 17.62 -26.30 -20.28
C VAL A 370 18.76 -25.53 -20.94
N LEU A 371 18.90 -24.24 -20.65
CA LEU A 371 19.94 -23.36 -21.21
C LEU A 371 21.27 -23.48 -20.44
N THR A 372 21.84 -24.67 -20.45
CA THR A 372 23.22 -24.87 -20.02
C THR A 372 24.21 -24.24 -21.00
N GLU A 373 25.43 -23.91 -20.56
CA GLU A 373 26.46 -23.34 -21.44
C GLU A 373 26.71 -24.20 -22.68
N ARG A 374 26.68 -25.53 -22.52
CA ARG A 374 26.76 -26.48 -23.63
C ARG A 374 25.61 -26.30 -24.62
N ARG A 375 24.37 -26.18 -24.13
CA ARG A 375 23.19 -25.99 -24.99
C ARG A 375 23.22 -24.65 -25.72
N VAL A 376 23.70 -23.59 -25.06
CA VAL A 376 23.86 -22.26 -25.64
C VAL A 376 24.84 -22.28 -26.82
N ARG A 377 25.99 -22.94 -26.67
CA ARG A 377 26.96 -23.10 -27.78
C ARG A 377 26.40 -23.87 -28.98
N GLN A 378 25.49 -24.81 -28.74
CA GLN A 378 24.87 -25.61 -29.81
C GLN A 378 23.76 -24.88 -30.57
N GLN A 379 23.33 -23.69 -30.12
CA GLN A 379 22.22 -22.96 -30.76
C GLN A 379 22.51 -22.53 -32.20
N THR A 380 23.79 -22.35 -32.55
CA THR A 380 24.21 -21.97 -33.91
C THR A 380 23.85 -23.02 -34.95
N HIS A 381 23.94 -24.31 -34.60
CA HIS A 381 23.63 -25.43 -35.49
C HIS A 381 22.26 -26.06 -35.22
N ARG A 382 21.78 -26.00 -33.97
CA ARG A 382 20.50 -26.57 -33.56
C ARG A 382 19.65 -25.50 -32.85
N PRO A 383 18.65 -24.92 -33.53
CA PRO A 383 17.81 -23.90 -32.92
C PRO A 383 17.05 -24.45 -31.70
N LEU A 384 16.64 -23.55 -30.81
CA LEU A 384 15.83 -23.91 -29.65
C LEU A 384 14.41 -24.30 -30.08
N VAL A 385 13.88 -25.37 -29.50
CA VAL A 385 12.53 -25.89 -29.78
C VAL A 385 11.74 -25.96 -28.48
N ALA A 386 10.44 -25.69 -28.55
CA ALA A 386 9.53 -25.70 -27.39
C ALA A 386 9.51 -27.05 -26.64
N LEU A 387 9.65 -28.16 -27.36
CA LEU A 387 9.65 -29.51 -26.78
C LEU A 387 10.78 -29.75 -25.77
N GLU A 388 11.90 -29.04 -25.87
CA GLU A 388 13.05 -29.21 -24.96
C GLU A 388 12.72 -28.78 -23.52
N PHE A 389 11.72 -27.90 -23.34
CA PHE A 389 11.30 -27.40 -22.03
C PHE A 389 10.25 -28.29 -21.35
N ILE A 390 9.55 -29.15 -22.10
CA ILE A 390 8.45 -29.98 -21.57
C ILE A 390 8.92 -30.99 -20.51
N PRO A 391 10.04 -31.72 -20.69
CA PRO A 391 10.51 -32.67 -19.68
C PRO A 391 10.76 -32.01 -18.31
N ALA A 392 11.41 -30.84 -18.31
CA ALA A 392 11.66 -30.08 -17.09
C ALA A 392 10.38 -29.51 -16.45
N LEU A 393 9.36 -29.20 -17.26
CA LEU A 393 8.05 -28.79 -16.75
C LEU A 393 7.30 -29.96 -16.08
N SER A 394 7.46 -31.18 -16.61
CA SER A 394 6.74 -32.36 -16.11
C SER A 394 7.18 -32.79 -14.70
N SER A 395 8.41 -32.47 -14.30
CA SER A 395 8.91 -32.74 -12.95
C SER A 395 8.41 -31.76 -11.89
N MET A 396 7.84 -30.61 -12.30
CA MET A 396 7.41 -29.55 -11.39
C MET A 396 5.90 -29.57 -11.18
N SER A 397 5.47 -29.28 -9.95
CA SER A 397 4.05 -29.17 -9.62
C SER A 397 3.50 -27.78 -10.00
N PRO A 398 2.47 -27.67 -10.86
CA PRO A 398 1.80 -26.40 -11.13
C PRO A 398 0.98 -25.95 -9.92
N VAL A 399 0.66 -24.65 -9.88
CA VAL A 399 -0.33 -24.10 -8.94
C VAL A 399 -1.71 -24.47 -9.46
N TYR A 400 -2.46 -25.25 -8.67
CA TYR A 400 -3.79 -25.69 -9.05
C TYR A 400 -4.83 -24.59 -8.89
N ARG A 401 -5.91 -24.69 -9.66
CA ARG A 401 -7.05 -23.76 -9.62
C ARG A 401 -7.69 -23.67 -8.23
N GLU A 402 -7.74 -24.79 -7.51
CA GLU A 402 -8.25 -24.83 -6.13
C GLU A 402 -7.47 -23.90 -5.20
N GLU A 403 -6.13 -23.92 -5.28
CA GLU A 403 -5.29 -23.03 -4.48
C GLU A 403 -5.62 -21.55 -4.79
N GLU A 404 -5.80 -21.20 -6.06
CA GLU A 404 -6.17 -19.84 -6.45
C GLU A 404 -7.51 -19.39 -5.90
N GLU A 405 -8.51 -20.28 -5.91
CA GLU A 405 -9.82 -20.00 -5.33
C GLU A 405 -9.71 -19.78 -3.83
N THR A 406 -8.89 -20.56 -3.11
CA THR A 406 -8.62 -20.30 -1.68
C THR A 406 -7.99 -18.93 -1.43
N PHE A 407 -7.10 -18.46 -2.32
CA PHE A 407 -6.52 -17.12 -2.22
C PHE A 407 -7.57 -16.03 -2.45
N LYS A 408 -8.46 -16.22 -3.43
CA LYS A 408 -9.56 -15.29 -3.73
C LYS A 408 -10.52 -15.18 -2.54
N ASP A 409 -10.96 -16.32 -2.02
CA ASP A 409 -11.84 -16.39 -0.86
C ASP A 409 -11.22 -15.76 0.39
N TRP A 410 -9.92 -16.00 0.59
CA TRP A 410 -9.19 -15.37 1.67
C TRP A 410 -9.12 -13.85 1.49
N TYR A 411 -8.80 -13.38 0.28
CA TYR A 411 -8.70 -11.95 -0.01
C TYR A 411 -10.04 -11.24 0.16
N ALA A 412 -11.15 -11.85 -0.28
CA ALA A 412 -12.51 -11.33 -0.10
C ALA A 412 -12.88 -11.14 1.37
N LYS A 413 -12.36 -11.98 2.28
CA LYS A 413 -12.57 -11.87 3.73
C LYS A 413 -11.78 -10.71 4.36
N THR A 414 -10.72 -10.21 3.72
CA THR A 414 -9.92 -9.10 4.24
C THR A 414 -10.72 -7.78 4.25
N PRO A 415 -10.39 -6.82 5.14
CA PRO A 415 -11.04 -5.51 5.15
C PRO A 415 -10.94 -4.77 3.81
N MET A 416 -9.83 -4.94 3.07
CA MET A 416 -9.67 -4.33 1.75
C MET A 416 -10.53 -5.02 0.69
N GLY A 417 -10.59 -6.36 0.70
CA GLY A 417 -11.49 -7.12 -0.17
C GLY A 417 -12.95 -6.73 0.05
N LYS A 418 -13.38 -6.61 1.31
CA LYS A 418 -14.73 -6.12 1.67
C LYS A 418 -14.98 -4.70 1.18
N LYS A 419 -14.03 -3.78 1.36
CA LYS A 419 -14.15 -2.40 0.86
C LYS A 419 -14.28 -2.36 -0.67
N ARG A 420 -13.51 -3.19 -1.39
CA ARG A 420 -13.61 -3.30 -2.85
C ARG A 420 -14.95 -3.88 -3.30
N ALA A 421 -15.41 -4.95 -2.66
CA ALA A 421 -16.73 -5.53 -2.94
C ALA A 421 -17.87 -4.53 -2.71
N LEU A 422 -17.80 -3.76 -1.62
CA LEU A 422 -18.76 -2.68 -1.34
C LEU A 422 -18.69 -1.55 -2.37
N ALA A 423 -17.50 -1.20 -2.85
CA ALA A 423 -17.35 -0.17 -3.89
C ALA A 423 -17.99 -0.60 -5.22
N LEU A 424 -17.89 -1.88 -5.58
CA LEU A 424 -18.53 -2.45 -6.77
C LEU A 424 -20.07 -2.46 -6.63
N MET A 425 -20.60 -2.87 -5.47
CA MET A 425 -22.05 -2.84 -5.20
C MET A 425 -22.62 -1.42 -5.07
N GLY A 426 -21.81 -0.47 -4.58
CA GLY A 426 -22.19 0.92 -4.34
C GLY A 426 -22.44 1.74 -5.61
N GLY A 427 -21.97 1.26 -6.78
CA GLY A 427 -22.21 1.91 -8.08
C GLY A 427 -23.69 1.99 -8.48
N ASN A 428 -24.56 1.14 -7.92
CA ASN A 428 -26.01 1.13 -8.20
C ASN A 428 -26.89 1.65 -7.03
N ALA A 429 -26.31 1.95 -5.87
CA ALA A 429 -27.06 2.33 -4.66
C ALA A 429 -27.25 3.84 -4.48
N GLY A 430 -26.88 4.65 -5.47
CA GLY A 430 -27.04 6.11 -5.46
C GLY A 430 -28.45 6.62 -5.82
N LYS A 431 -29.34 5.78 -6.37
CA LYS A 431 -30.68 6.21 -6.84
C LYS A 431 -31.86 5.80 -5.95
N GLU A 432 -31.70 4.87 -5.00
CA GLU A 432 -32.83 4.38 -4.19
C GLU A 432 -32.91 4.92 -2.76
N LYS A 433 -31.82 5.46 -2.20
CA LYS A 433 -31.82 5.91 -0.79
C LYS A 433 -32.56 7.23 -0.53
N ASP A 434 -32.91 7.98 -1.58
CA ASP A 434 -33.60 9.27 -1.41
C ASP A 434 -35.15 9.18 -1.47
N LYS A 435 -35.71 8.06 -1.93
CA LYS A 435 -37.18 7.85 -1.92
C LYS A 435 -37.70 7.22 -0.62
N GLY A 436 -36.85 6.52 0.15
CA GLY A 436 -37.25 5.83 1.39
C GLY A 436 -37.39 6.71 2.63
N LYS A 437 -36.75 7.90 2.67
CA LYS A 437 -36.76 8.76 3.86
C LYS A 437 -37.96 9.71 3.96
N LYS A 438 -38.72 9.93 2.89
CA LYS A 438 -39.90 10.84 2.91
C LYS A 438 -41.18 10.17 3.41
N LYS A 439 -41.38 8.86 3.23
CA LYS A 439 -42.63 8.17 3.67
C LYS A 439 -42.69 7.80 5.17
N GLY A 440 -41.57 7.86 5.90
CA GLY A 440 -41.51 7.45 7.31
C GLY A 440 -41.87 8.52 8.35
N LYS A 441 -42.10 9.77 7.95
CA LYS A 441 -42.33 10.89 8.88
C LYS A 441 -43.79 11.36 9.02
N GLU A 442 -44.69 10.96 8.13
CA GLU A 442 -46.11 11.36 8.21
C GLU A 442 -46.96 10.41 9.09
N GLY A 443 -46.66 9.10 9.11
CA GLY A 443 -47.46 8.12 9.87
C GLY A 443 -47.29 8.11 11.41
N LYS A 444 -46.47 9.00 11.98
CA LYS A 444 -46.15 9.01 13.43
C LYS A 444 -46.79 10.16 14.22
N LYS A 445 -47.54 11.06 13.57
CA LYS A 445 -48.22 12.18 14.25
C LYS A 445 -49.70 11.94 14.59
N GLU A 446 -50.33 10.87 14.08
CA GLU A 446 -51.79 10.69 14.23
C GLU A 446 -52.22 9.76 15.37
N LYS A 447 -51.30 9.05 16.03
CA LYS A 447 -51.63 8.08 17.11
C LYS A 447 -51.49 8.61 18.54
N LYS A 448 -51.54 9.92 18.76
CA LYS A 448 -51.43 10.53 20.12
C LYS A 448 -52.58 11.46 20.52
N ARG A 449 -53.72 11.40 19.81
CA ARG A 449 -54.97 12.03 20.25
C ARG A 449 -56.14 11.11 19.93
N LYS A 450 -56.50 10.27 20.89
CA LYS A 450 -57.87 9.85 21.22
C LYS A 450 -57.81 9.06 22.52
#